data_AF-A0A6B9TGZ7-F1
#
_entry.id   AF-A0A6B9TGZ7-F1
#
_cell.length_a   1.000
_cell.length_b   1.000
_cell.length_c   1.000
_cell.angle_alpha   90.00
_cell.angle_beta   90.00
_cell.angle_gamma   90.00
#
_symmetry.space_group_name_H-M   'P 1'
#
loop_
_entity.id
_entity.type
_entity.pdbx_description
1 polymer ?
#
loop_
_entity_poly.entity_id
_entity_poly.type
_entity_poly.pdbx_seq_one_letter_code
_entity_poly.pdbx_strand_id
1 'polypeptide(L)'
;MKIKGRKDLREAIIKVLEDEDAELTLEEIIGNLGKRYEFSRKYNPTRQSILFQVRVVAKGVGEKENTYQHKVTTYKLRDEHEINNC
;
A
#
# COMPACT_ATOMS: atom_id res chain seq x y z
N MET A 1 -2.64 12.47 9.26
CA MET A 1 -3.26 11.42 10.10
C MET A 1 -2.15 10.54 10.68
N LYS A 2 -2.29 10.03 11.91
CA LYS A 2 -1.25 9.16 12.52
C LYS A 2 -1.62 7.69 12.40
N ILE A 3 -0.68 6.84 11.97
CA ILE A 3 -0.83 5.39 11.89
C ILE A 3 -0.36 4.78 13.21
N LYS A 4 -1.29 4.21 13.98
CA LYS A 4 -1.01 3.61 15.30
C LYS A 4 -1.06 2.08 15.28
N GLY A 5 -1.56 1.48 14.21
CA GLY A 5 -1.67 0.03 14.09
C GLY A 5 -2.08 -0.45 12.70
N ARG A 6 -2.34 -1.76 12.61
CA ARG A 6 -2.65 -2.45 11.34
C ARG A 6 -3.91 -1.92 10.66
N LYS A 7 -4.96 -1.57 11.43
CA LYS A 7 -6.21 -1.02 10.89
C LYS A 7 -5.96 0.33 10.22
N ASP A 8 -5.32 1.25 10.93
CA ASP A 8 -4.95 2.57 10.38
C ASP A 8 -4.04 2.46 9.15
N LEU A 9 -3.10 1.50 9.16
CA LEU A 9 -2.23 1.25 8.00
C LEU A 9 -3.05 0.78 6.79
N ARG A 10 -4.01 -0.12 7.02
CA ARG A 10 -4.90 -0.62 5.96
C ARG A 10 -5.73 0.51 5.36
N GLU A 11 -6.35 1.34 6.19
CA GLU A 11 -7.12 2.52 5.74
C GLU A 11 -6.24 3.52 5.00
N ALA A 12 -5.01 3.74 5.45
CA ALA A 12 -4.07 4.62 4.78
C ALA A 12 -3.64 4.08 3.40
N ILE A 13 -3.43 2.76 3.27
CA ILE A 13 -3.12 2.12 1.99
C ILE A 13 -4.29 2.25 1.01
N ILE A 14 -5.53 2.04 1.48
CA ILE A 14 -6.73 2.20 0.65
C ILE A 14 -6.77 3.63 0.09
N LYS A 15 -6.67 4.64 0.95
CA LYS A 15 -6.66 6.05 0.51
C LYS A 15 -5.54 6.37 -0.48
N VAL A 16 -4.34 5.85 -0.27
CA VAL A 16 -3.22 6.05 -1.21
C VAL A 16 -3.54 5.46 -2.59
N LEU A 17 -4.20 4.30 -2.64
CA LEU A 17 -4.57 3.65 -3.90
C LEU A 17 -5.78 4.31 -4.57
N GLU A 18 -6.71 4.89 -3.79
CA GLU A 18 -7.85 5.65 -4.30
C GLU A 18 -7.43 7.00 -4.88
N ASP A 19 -6.54 7.73 -4.19
CA ASP A 19 -6.16 9.10 -4.56
C ASP A 19 -5.34 9.18 -5.86
N GLU A 20 -4.56 8.15 -6.20
CA GLU A 20 -3.58 8.23 -7.29
C GLU A 20 -4.15 7.85 -8.66
N ASP A 21 -5.36 7.26 -8.74
CA ASP A 21 -6.02 6.74 -9.96
C ASP A 21 -5.07 5.97 -10.92
N ALA A 22 -4.03 5.36 -10.36
CA ALA A 22 -2.90 4.79 -11.08
C ALA A 22 -2.40 3.49 -10.42
N GLU A 23 -1.68 2.69 -11.19
CA GLU A 23 -1.06 1.46 -10.70
C GLU A 23 0.23 1.77 -9.94
N LEU A 24 0.26 1.44 -8.65
CA LEU A 24 1.40 1.75 -7.80
C LEU A 24 2.22 0.51 -7.47
N THR A 25 3.53 0.63 -7.55
CA THR A 25 4.47 -0.34 -6.99
C THR A 25 4.47 -0.25 -5.46
N LEU A 26 4.95 -1.29 -4.78
CA LEU A 26 5.07 -1.28 -3.32
C LEU A 26 5.91 -0.10 -2.81
N GLU A 27 6.98 0.28 -3.52
CA GLU A 27 7.82 1.42 -3.12
C GLU A 27 7.09 2.75 -3.27
N GLU A 28 6.29 2.93 -4.33
CA GLU A 28 5.45 4.12 -4.51
C GLU A 28 4.38 4.21 -3.41
N ILE A 29 3.80 3.08 -2.99
CA ILE A 29 2.87 3.04 -1.85
C ILE A 29 3.58 3.44 -0.55
N ILE A 30 4.75 2.84 -0.27
CA ILE A 30 5.54 3.16 0.93
C ILE A 30 5.94 4.63 0.94
N GLY A 31 6.39 5.16 -0.20
CA GLY A 31 6.74 6.56 -0.36
C GLY A 31 5.56 7.49 -0.14
N ASN A 32 4.38 7.17 -0.66
CA ASN A 32 3.15 7.94 -0.42
C ASN A 32 2.73 7.89 1.05
N LEU A 33 2.81 6.72 1.70
CA LEU A 33 2.53 6.59 3.13
C LEU A 33 3.46 7.48 3.96
N GLY A 34 4.77 7.47 3.67
CA GLY A 34 5.75 8.29 4.38
C GLY A 34 5.61 9.79 4.14
N LYS A 35 5.05 10.20 3.00
CA LYS A 35 4.76 11.62 2.70
C LYS A 35 3.48 12.13 3.37
N ARG A 36 2.44 11.29 3.44
CA ARG A 36 1.08 11.70 3.85
C ARG A 36 0.75 11.38 5.31
N TYR A 37 1.45 10.42 5.92
CA TYR A 37 1.12 9.89 7.24
C TYR A 37 2.32 9.86 8.17
N GLU A 38 2.07 10.10 9.45
CA GLU A 38 3.08 9.96 10.51
C GLU A 38 2.90 8.60 11.21
N PHE A 39 3.93 7.77 11.20
CA PHE A 39 3.93 6.51 11.94
C PHE A 39 4.16 6.77 13.43
N SER A 40 3.33 6.17 14.28
CA SER A 40 3.53 6.30 15.72
C SER A 40 4.84 5.64 16.15
N ARG A 41 5.51 6.18 17.18
CA ARG A 41 6.77 5.60 17.70
C ARG A 41 6.65 4.14 18.15
N LYS A 42 5.44 3.69 18.49
CA LYS A 42 5.14 2.31 18.92
C LYS A 42 4.77 1.38 17.76
N TYR A 43 4.64 1.91 16.54
CA TYR A 43 4.20 1.17 15.37
C TYR A 43 5.03 1.56 14.15
N ASN A 44 6.08 0.78 13.89
CA ASN A 44 6.94 0.92 12.73
C ASN A 44 6.85 -0.35 11.86
N PRO A 45 5.94 -0.39 10.88
CA PRO A 45 5.74 -1.59 10.07
C PRO A 45 6.94 -1.83 9.16
N THR A 46 7.39 -3.08 9.09
CA THR A 46 8.41 -3.49 8.12
C THR A 46 7.86 -3.44 6.71
N ARG A 47 8.74 -3.39 5.71
CA ARG A 47 8.37 -3.52 4.29
C ARG A 47 7.50 -4.75 4.01
N GLN A 48 7.81 -5.89 4.63
CA GLN A 48 7.01 -7.11 4.51
C GLN A 48 5.61 -6.94 5.14
N SER A 49 5.50 -6.25 6.27
CA SER A 49 4.21 -5.96 6.91
C SER A 49 3.33 -5.08 6.03
N ILE A 50 3.92 -4.05 5.40
CA ILE A 50 3.22 -3.19 4.45
C ILE A 50 2.78 -3.99 3.23
N LEU A 51 3.68 -4.78 2.62
CA LEU A 51 3.32 -5.66 1.49
C LEU A 51 2.17 -6.61 1.82
N PHE A 52 2.17 -7.18 3.02
CA PHE A 52 1.06 -8.03 3.47
C PHE A 52 -0.25 -7.25 3.51
N GLN A 53 -0.28 -6.05 4.11
CA GLN A 53 -1.50 -5.23 4.13
C GLN A 53 -1.92 -4.78 2.73
N VAL A 54 -0.98 -4.45 1.85
CA VAL A 54 -1.27 -4.14 0.43
C VAL A 54 -1.97 -5.33 -0.22
N ARG A 55 -1.47 -6.56 -0.07
CA ARG A 55 -2.09 -7.75 -0.67
C ARG A 55 -3.50 -8.07 -0.16
N VAL A 56 -3.84 -7.62 1.04
CA VAL A 56 -5.20 -7.75 1.60
C VAL A 56 -6.18 -6.83 0.87
N VAL A 57 -5.79 -5.58 0.60
CA VAL A 57 -6.71 -4.56 0.03
C VAL A 57 -6.56 -4.35 -1.47
N ALA A 58 -5.45 -4.80 -2.04
CA ALA A 58 -5.06 -4.56 -3.43
C ALA A 58 -4.75 -5.88 -4.14
N LYS A 59 -4.89 -5.88 -5.46
CA LYS A 59 -4.49 -6.97 -6.35
C LYS A 59 -3.35 -6.53 -7.25
N GLY A 60 -2.45 -7.46 -7.55
CA GLY A 60 -1.41 -7.24 -8.56
C GLY A 60 -2.07 -7.18 -9.94
N VAL A 61 -1.78 -6.13 -10.70
CA VAL A 61 -2.42 -5.87 -12.00
C VAL A 61 -1.44 -5.81 -13.17
N GLY A 62 -0.14 -5.67 -12.88
CA GLY A 62 0.89 -5.59 -13.90
C GLY A 62 2.29 -5.56 -13.31
N GLU A 63 3.26 -5.24 -14.17
CA GLU A 63 4.65 -5.04 -13.79
C GLU A 63 5.16 -3.73 -14.40
N LYS A 64 5.95 -2.99 -13.63
CA LYS A 64 6.68 -1.79 -14.06
C LYS A 64 8.17 -2.04 -13.87
N GLU A 65 8.99 -1.45 -14.74
CA GLU A 65 10.43 -1.48 -14.56
C GLU A 65 10.86 -0.41 -13.55
N ASN A 66 11.64 -0.80 -12.54
CA ASN A 66 12.18 0.15 -11.57
C ASN A 66 13.46 0.82 -12.08
N THR A 67 14.03 1.75 -11.30
CA THR A 67 15.28 2.47 -11.62
C THR A 67 16.49 1.55 -11.88
N TYR A 68 16.42 0.29 -11.42
CA TYR A 68 17.47 -0.72 -11.58
C TYR A 68 17.14 -1.75 -12.67
N GLN A 69 16.19 -1.46 -13.56
CA GLN A 69 15.76 -2.35 -14.66
C GLN A 69 15.14 -3.67 -14.21
N HIS A 70 14.69 -3.75 -12.96
CA HIS A 70 13.98 -4.91 -12.44
C HIS A 70 12.47 -4.72 -12.59
N LYS A 71 11.79 -5.76 -13.09
CA LYS A 71 10.33 -5.81 -13.11
C LYS A 71 9.80 -5.93 -11.69
N VAL A 72 8.92 -5.00 -11.32
CA VAL A 72 8.24 -4.95 -10.02
C VAL A 72 6.74 -4.92 -10.21
N THR A 73 6.02 -5.70 -9.41
CA THR A 73 4.56 -5.78 -9.46
C THR A 73 3.92 -4.44 -9.11
N THR A 74 2.95 -4.02 -9.91
CA THR A 74 2.06 -2.89 -9.63
C THR A 74 0.73 -3.37 -9.03
N TYR A 75 0.15 -2.56 -8.17
CA TYR A 75 -1.05 -2.87 -7.39
C TYR A 75 -2.14 -1.84 -7.67
N LYS A 76 -3.39 -2.32 -7.72
CA LYS A 76 -4.62 -1.51 -7.71
C LYS A 76 -5.54 -2.00 -6.60
N LEU A 77 -6.37 -1.09 -6.09
CA LEU A 77 -7.38 -1.43 -5.09
C LEU A 77 -8.27 -2.57 -5.61
N ARG A 78 -8.60 -3.53 -4.74
CA ARG A 78 -9.62 -4.55 -5.02
C ARG A 78 -11.01 -3.93 -4.96
N ASP A 79 -11.99 -4.58 -5.58
CA ASP A 79 -13.36 -4.12 -5.45
C ASP A 79 -13.81 -4.23 -3.98
N GLU A 80 -14.61 -3.28 -3.47
CA GLU A 80 -15.00 -3.23 -2.04
C GLU A 80 -15.65 -4.54 -1.54
N HIS A 81 -16.30 -5.30 -2.43
CA HIS A 81 -16.86 -6.61 -2.14
C HIS A 81 -15.79 -7.68 -1.85
N GLU A 82 -14.58 -7.55 -2.40
CA GLU A 82 -13.46 -8.47 -2.16
C GLU A 82 -12.74 -8.15 -0.85
N ILE A 83 -12.66 -6.86 -0.48
CA ILE A 83 -11.94 -6.40 0.73
C ILE A 83 -12.66 -6.82 2.01
N ASN A 84 -14.00 -6.84 2.00
CA ASN A 84 -14.83 -7.16 3.18
C ASN A 84 -14.90 -8.66 3.53
N ASN A 85 -14.32 -9.54 2.71
CA ASN A 85 -14.30 -11.00 2.90
C ASN A 85 -12.92 -11.55 3.35
N CYS A 86 -12.00 -10.69 3.81
CA CYS A 86 -10.61 -11.04 4.19
C CYS A 86 -10.23 -10.71 5.64
#